data_AF-A0A350J7W7-F1
#
_entry.id   AF-A0A350J7W7-F1
#
_cell.length_a   1.000
_cell.length_b   1.000
_cell.length_c   1.000
_cell.angle_alpha   90.00
_cell.angle_beta   90.00
_cell.angle_gamma   90.00
#
_symmetry.space_group_name_H-M   'P 1'
#
loop_
_entity.id
_entity.type
_entity.pdbx_description
1 polymer ?
#
loop_
_entity_poly.entity_id
_entity_poly.type
_entity_poly.pdbx_seq_one_letter_code
_entity_poly.pdbx_strand_id
1 'polypeptide(L)'
;TLAGLFFAKGMTTIINATQFNVENPEFIALKDTRVTIPGLGSYNKAGNYVPAKVEIGVIVAILLVIILFVLLKWTKLGRNFYAVGGNNQSANMLGIDVRFTKFMAHLLCGLCAGIGGFVYFLHVGSGSPSHAAGAEMNAIASSIIGGTMLTGGVGNIIGTLFGVLSLSTIKNIVASLGLDEAWWTNITVALMLCIFLLVQSVILARKNTKK
;
A
#
# COMPACT_ATOMS: atom_id res chain seq x y z
N THR A 1 -2.22 10.85 11.73
CA THR A 1 -0.86 11.44 11.82
C THR A 1 0.08 10.40 12.38
N LEU A 2 1.39 10.49 12.10
CA LEU A 2 2.39 9.54 12.60
C LEU A 2 2.33 9.41 14.14
N ALA A 3 2.18 10.54 14.85
CA ALA A 3 2.01 10.58 16.30
C ALA A 3 0.77 9.81 16.78
N GLY A 4 -0.38 9.99 16.12
CA GLY A 4 -1.61 9.28 16.48
C GLY A 4 -1.51 7.77 16.25
N LEU A 5 -0.80 7.34 15.21
CA LEU A 5 -0.49 5.94 14.98
C LEU A 5 0.40 5.37 16.08
N PHE A 6 1.51 6.04 16.42
CA PHE A 6 2.41 5.57 17.49
C PHE A 6 1.71 5.52 18.84
N PHE A 7 0.85 6.50 19.12
CA PHE A 7 0.02 6.49 20.32
C PHE A 7 -0.97 5.32 20.34
N ALA A 8 -1.70 5.08 19.25
CA ALA A 8 -2.61 3.94 19.13
C ALA A 8 -1.87 2.60 19.27
N LYS A 9 -0.70 2.48 18.63
CA LYS A 9 0.15 1.28 18.72
C LYS A 9 0.65 1.07 20.15
N GLY A 10 1.08 2.13 20.83
CA GLY A 10 1.44 2.10 22.26
C GLY A 10 0.29 1.65 23.16
N MET A 11 -0.93 2.15 22.92
CA MET A 11 -2.11 1.69 23.66
C MET A 11 -2.40 0.21 23.42
N THR A 12 -2.25 -0.30 22.19
CA THR A 12 -2.44 -1.74 21.93
C THR A 12 -1.43 -2.62 22.66
N THR A 13 -0.19 -2.16 22.83
CA THR A 13 0.82 -2.90 23.62
C THR A 13 0.51 -2.96 25.11
N ILE A 14 -0.22 -1.96 25.64
CA ILE A 14 -0.67 -1.95 27.04
C ILE A 14 -1.80 -2.98 27.25
N ILE A 15 -2.70 -3.13 26.26
CA ILE A 15 -3.85 -4.02 26.35
C ILE A 15 -3.44 -5.48 26.17
N ASN A 16 -2.62 -5.79 25.16
CA ASN A 16 -2.17 -7.16 24.92
C ASN A 16 -0.76 -7.20 24.29
N ALA A 17 0.22 -7.64 25.07
CA ALA A 17 1.62 -7.73 24.66
C ALA A 17 1.97 -9.09 24.03
N THR A 18 1.13 -10.12 24.20
CA THR A 18 1.39 -11.46 23.69
C THR A 18 0.69 -11.68 22.35
N GLN A 19 1.32 -12.46 21.47
CA GLN A 19 0.70 -12.87 20.22
C GLN A 19 -0.44 -13.85 20.51
N PHE A 20 -1.63 -13.55 19.99
CA PHE A 20 -2.74 -14.48 19.99
C PHE A 20 -3.02 -14.92 18.55
N ASN A 21 -3.20 -16.23 18.34
CA ASN A 21 -3.69 -16.75 17.07
C ASN A 21 -5.21 -16.89 17.15
N VAL A 22 -5.92 -16.61 16.05
CA VAL A 22 -7.38 -16.73 16.03
C VAL A 22 -7.75 -18.21 15.88
N GLU A 23 -8.24 -18.82 16.96
CA GLU A 23 -8.67 -20.23 16.98
C GLU A 23 -10.11 -20.46 16.48
N ASN A 24 -10.81 -19.39 16.11
CA ASN A 24 -12.22 -19.47 15.73
C ASN A 24 -12.39 -20.16 14.34
N PRO A 25 -13.09 -21.31 14.25
CA PRO A 25 -13.18 -22.10 13.03
C PRO A 25 -13.86 -21.36 11.87
N GLU A 26 -14.80 -20.45 12.14
CA GLU A 26 -15.43 -19.62 11.10
C GLU A 26 -14.43 -18.62 10.48
N PHE A 27 -13.52 -18.09 11.29
CA PHE A 27 -12.49 -17.16 10.81
C PHE A 27 -11.42 -17.87 9.99
N ILE A 28 -11.08 -19.10 10.36
CA ILE A 28 -10.18 -19.97 9.59
C ILE A 28 -10.84 -20.37 8.27
N ALA A 29 -12.15 -20.68 8.27
CA ALA A 29 -12.91 -20.96 7.05
C ALA A 29 -12.96 -19.73 6.12
N LEU A 30 -13.16 -18.52 6.66
CA LEU A 30 -13.15 -17.27 5.90
C LEU A 30 -11.76 -16.93 5.34
N LYS A 31 -10.70 -17.25 6.09
CA LYS A 31 -9.31 -17.11 5.66
C LYS A 31 -8.94 -18.09 4.54
N ASP A 32 -9.44 -19.32 4.62
CA ASP A 32 -9.14 -20.37 3.62
C ASP A 32 -10.09 -20.37 2.41
N THR A 33 -11.13 -19.53 2.39
CA THR A 33 -11.85 -19.19 1.15
C THR A 33 -10.90 -18.52 0.17
N ARG A 34 -10.23 -19.35 -0.62
CA ARG A 34 -9.31 -18.95 -1.68
C ARG A 34 -10.07 -18.99 -2.99
N VAL A 35 -10.20 -17.84 -3.64
CA VAL A 35 -10.79 -17.76 -4.97
C VAL A 35 -9.71 -18.14 -5.97
N THR A 36 -9.87 -19.29 -6.62
CA THR A 36 -9.00 -19.72 -7.72
C THR A 36 -9.30 -18.89 -8.96
N ILE A 37 -8.32 -18.12 -9.43
CA ILE A 37 -8.44 -17.42 -10.72
C ILE A 37 -8.12 -18.44 -11.82
N PRO A 38 -9.06 -18.78 -12.70
CA PRO A 38 -8.76 -19.66 -13.83
C PRO A 38 -7.80 -18.95 -14.80
N GLY A 39 -6.64 -19.54 -15.06
CA GLY A 39 -5.69 -19.10 -16.10
C GLY A 39 -4.38 -18.46 -15.61
N LEU A 40 -4.28 -18.02 -14.36
CA LEU A 40 -3.00 -17.64 -13.74
C LEU A 40 -2.55 -18.78 -12.84
N GLY A 41 -1.62 -19.61 -13.31
CA GLY A 41 -1.04 -20.69 -12.53
C GLY A 41 0.36 -20.98 -13.03
N SER A 42 1.29 -21.24 -12.11
CA SER A 42 2.66 -21.58 -12.46
C SER A 42 2.79 -23.10 -12.47
N TYR A 43 3.46 -23.64 -13.48
CA TYR A 43 3.86 -25.05 -13.48
C TYR A 43 5.10 -25.19 -12.60
N ASN A 44 5.02 -26.00 -11.55
CA ASN A 44 6.21 -26.39 -10.80
C ASN A 44 7.15 -27.22 -11.69
N LYS A 45 8.45 -27.27 -11.35
CA LYS A 45 9.45 -28.14 -12.02
C LYS A 45 9.05 -29.63 -12.11
N ALA A 46 8.03 -30.05 -11.36
CA ALA A 46 7.45 -31.39 -11.36
C ALA A 46 6.18 -31.56 -12.24
N GLY A 47 5.83 -30.59 -13.08
CA GLY A 47 4.71 -30.70 -14.05
C GLY A 47 3.31 -30.46 -13.48
N ASN A 48 3.17 -30.22 -12.17
CA ASN A 48 1.88 -29.91 -11.55
C ASN A 48 1.50 -28.43 -11.73
N TYR A 49 0.31 -28.17 -12.29
CA TYR A 49 -0.27 -26.82 -12.40
C TYR A 49 -0.69 -26.33 -11.01
N VAL A 50 0.01 -25.31 -10.49
CA VAL A 50 -0.38 -24.66 -9.24
C VAL A 50 -1.26 -23.47 -9.62
N PRO A 51 -2.60 -23.56 -9.47
CA PRO A 51 -3.47 -22.41 -9.73
C PRO A 51 -3.11 -21.29 -8.76
N ALA A 52 -3.02 -20.05 -9.23
CA ALA A 52 -2.86 -18.88 -8.39
C ALA A 52 -4.11 -18.77 -7.50
N LYS A 53 -3.94 -19.20 -6.26
CA LYS A 53 -4.94 -19.04 -5.22
C LYS A 53 -4.89 -17.59 -4.78
N VAL A 54 -5.95 -16.86 -5.04
CA VAL A 54 -6.03 -15.46 -4.66
C VAL A 54 -6.87 -15.35 -3.40
N GLU A 55 -6.25 -14.76 -2.38
CA GLU A 55 -6.91 -14.49 -1.11
C GLU A 55 -7.98 -13.42 -1.30
N ILE A 56 -9.04 -13.46 -0.47
CA ILE A 56 -10.10 -12.43 -0.45
C ILE A 56 -9.51 -11.01 -0.42
N GLY A 57 -8.37 -10.83 0.26
CA GLY A 57 -7.69 -9.56 0.40
C GLY A 57 -7.29 -8.90 -0.92
N VAL A 58 -6.90 -9.69 -1.93
CA VAL A 58 -6.51 -9.17 -3.24
C VAL A 58 -7.74 -8.69 -4.02
N ILE A 59 -8.87 -9.40 -3.91
CA ILE A 59 -10.13 -8.97 -4.55
C ILE A 59 -10.58 -7.63 -3.96
N VAL A 60 -10.54 -7.51 -2.64
CA VAL A 60 -10.86 -6.25 -1.94
C VAL A 60 -9.90 -5.14 -2.37
N ALA A 61 -8.60 -5.42 -2.47
CA ALA A 61 -7.61 -4.44 -2.93
C ALA A 61 -7.86 -3.97 -4.37
N ILE A 62 -8.15 -4.88 -5.30
CA ILE A 62 -8.46 -4.55 -6.69
C ILE A 62 -9.74 -3.70 -6.78
N LEU A 63 -10.80 -4.09 -6.05
CA LEU A 63 -12.04 -3.32 -5.98
C LEU A 63 -11.79 -1.90 -5.45
N LEU A 64 -11.02 -1.76 -4.37
CA LEU A 64 -10.66 -0.45 -3.83
C LEU A 64 -9.89 0.40 -4.83
N VAL A 65 -8.92 -0.18 -5.55
CA VAL A 65 -8.17 0.53 -6.59
C VAL A 65 -9.10 1.03 -7.69
N ILE A 66 -10.04 0.20 -8.14
CA ILE A 66 -11.02 0.58 -9.17
C ILE A 66 -11.90 1.73 -8.65
N ILE A 67 -12.48 1.58 -7.46
CA ILE A 67 -13.36 2.60 -6.86
C ILE A 67 -12.63 3.94 -6.72
N LEU A 68 -11.40 3.92 -6.17
CA LEU A 68 -10.61 5.13 -6.00
C LEU A 68 -10.19 5.73 -7.34
N PHE A 69 -9.93 4.92 -8.36
CA PHE A 69 -9.58 5.38 -9.70
C PHE A 69 -10.74 6.12 -10.36
N VAL A 70 -11.93 5.53 -10.31
CA VAL A 70 -13.18 6.15 -10.78
C VAL A 70 -13.43 7.46 -10.03
N LEU A 71 -13.28 7.43 -8.70
CA LEU A 71 -13.46 8.61 -7.86
C LEU A 71 -12.50 9.73 -8.25
N LEU A 72 -11.20 9.46 -8.36
CA LEU A 72 -10.20 10.50 -8.67
C LEU A 72 -10.30 11.00 -10.11
N LYS A 73 -10.66 10.15 -11.08
CA LYS A 73 -10.69 10.52 -12.50
C LYS A 73 -11.96 11.25 -12.91
N TRP A 74 -13.13 10.84 -12.39
CA TRP A 74 -14.41 11.35 -12.89
C TRP A 74 -15.15 12.27 -11.93
N THR A 75 -14.87 12.25 -10.63
CA THR A 75 -15.62 13.06 -9.66
C THR A 75 -15.06 14.47 -9.48
N LYS A 76 -15.93 15.40 -9.05
CA LYS A 76 -15.53 16.76 -8.63
C LYS A 76 -14.57 16.73 -7.45
N LEU A 77 -14.79 15.81 -6.52
CA LEU A 77 -14.00 15.63 -5.31
C LEU A 77 -12.55 15.24 -5.64
N GLY A 78 -12.34 14.38 -6.64
CA GLY A 78 -11.02 14.06 -7.17
C GLY A 78 -10.28 15.29 -7.71
N ARG A 79 -10.94 16.11 -8.54
CA ARG A 79 -10.35 17.36 -9.06
C ARG A 79 -9.99 18.35 -7.95
N ASN A 80 -10.84 18.45 -6.93
CA ASN A 80 -10.58 19.31 -5.77
C ASN A 80 -9.34 18.84 -5.00
N PHE A 81 -9.10 17.52 -4.87
CA PHE A 81 -7.87 17.01 -4.25
C PHE A 81 -6.60 17.44 -5.00
N TYR A 82 -6.59 17.34 -6.33
CA TYR A 82 -5.44 17.78 -7.13
C TYR A 82 -5.22 19.29 -7.05
N ALA A 83 -6.30 20.08 -7.12
CA ALA A 83 -6.22 21.54 -7.02
C ALA A 83 -5.68 22.01 -5.65
N VAL A 84 -6.24 21.46 -4.55
CA VAL A 84 -5.81 21.76 -3.18
C VAL A 84 -4.38 21.28 -2.93
N GLY A 85 -4.01 20.12 -3.48
CA GLY A 85 -2.66 19.57 -3.37
C GLY A 85 -1.59 20.39 -4.10
N GLY A 86 -1.93 21.08 -5.19
CA GLY A 86 -1.00 21.94 -5.91
C GLY A 86 -0.78 23.28 -5.20
N ASN A 87 -1.86 24.01 -4.91
CA ASN A 87 -1.79 25.25 -4.13
C ASN A 87 -3.10 25.54 -3.39
N ASN A 88 -3.05 25.51 -2.05
CA ASN A 88 -4.20 25.80 -1.20
C ASN A 88 -4.78 27.21 -1.42
N GLN A 89 -3.92 28.22 -1.61
CA GLN A 89 -4.36 29.61 -1.80
C GLN A 89 -5.08 29.77 -3.13
N SER A 90 -4.52 29.22 -4.21
CA SER A 90 -5.15 29.25 -5.53
C SER A 90 -6.46 28.47 -5.56
N ALA A 91 -6.54 27.32 -4.88
CA ALA A 91 -7.79 26.56 -4.77
C ALA A 91 -8.89 27.36 -4.04
N ASN A 92 -8.53 28.09 -2.99
CA ASN A 92 -9.47 28.93 -2.25
C ASN A 92 -9.98 30.11 -3.09
N MET A 93 -9.11 30.72 -3.91
CA MET A 93 -9.50 31.78 -4.86
C MET A 93 -10.45 31.27 -5.96
N LEU A 94 -10.39 29.98 -6.29
CA LEU A 94 -11.29 29.31 -7.23
C LEU A 94 -12.61 28.85 -6.58
N GLY A 95 -12.87 29.21 -5.33
CA GLY A 95 -14.09 28.86 -4.60
C GLY A 95 -14.15 27.40 -4.14
N ILE A 96 -13.01 26.70 -4.09
CA ILE A 96 -12.94 25.33 -3.56
C ILE A 96 -12.80 25.38 -2.03
N ASP A 97 -13.71 24.72 -1.32
CA ASP A 97 -13.63 24.54 0.13
C ASP A 97 -12.43 23.67 0.52
N VAL A 98 -11.30 24.32 0.79
CA VAL A 98 -10.04 23.65 1.17
C VAL A 98 -10.21 22.83 2.46
N ARG A 99 -10.96 23.35 3.44
CA ARG A 99 -11.19 22.67 4.73
C ARG A 99 -11.96 21.38 4.55
N PHE A 100 -13.08 21.42 3.82
CA PHE A 100 -13.91 20.25 3.54
C PHE A 100 -13.16 19.21 2.71
N THR A 101 -12.42 19.67 1.70
CA THR A 101 -11.59 18.81 0.86
C THR A 101 -10.52 18.08 1.69
N LYS A 102 -9.80 18.77 2.57
CA LYS A 102 -8.83 18.13 3.48
C LYS A 102 -9.48 17.13 4.44
N PHE A 103 -10.65 17.46 4.97
CA PHE A 103 -11.39 16.56 5.84
C PHE A 103 -11.80 15.26 5.11
N MET A 104 -12.34 15.37 3.90
CA MET A 104 -12.68 14.22 3.04
C MET A 104 -11.46 13.37 2.70
N ALA A 105 -10.30 13.98 2.42
CA ALA A 105 -9.06 13.26 2.16
C ALA A 105 -8.62 12.42 3.38
N HIS A 106 -8.68 13.00 4.58
CA HIS A 106 -8.36 12.28 5.81
C HIS A 106 -9.38 11.17 6.14
N LEU A 107 -10.66 11.41 5.88
CA LEU A 107 -11.72 10.42 6.09
C LEU A 107 -11.55 9.22 5.15
N LEU A 108 -11.29 9.46 3.86
CA LEU A 108 -11.00 8.38 2.90
C LEU A 108 -9.72 7.62 3.27
N CYS A 109 -8.68 8.32 3.71
CA CYS A 109 -7.45 7.69 4.19
C CYS A 109 -7.72 6.77 5.40
N GLY A 110 -8.51 7.22 6.38
CA GLY A 110 -8.90 6.42 7.54
C GLY A 110 -9.73 5.19 7.16
N LEU A 111 -10.69 5.34 6.23
CA LEU A 111 -11.49 4.24 5.72
C LEU A 111 -10.62 3.19 5.02
N CYS A 112 -9.73 3.62 4.12
CA CYS A 112 -8.80 2.73 3.43
C CYS A 112 -7.84 2.03 4.41
N ALA A 113 -7.34 2.73 5.42
CA ALA A 113 -6.48 2.15 6.46
C ALA A 113 -7.24 1.11 7.29
N GLY A 114 -8.51 1.35 7.63
CA GLY A 114 -9.36 0.39 8.33
C GLY A 114 -9.61 -0.89 7.53
N ILE A 115 -9.98 -0.75 6.25
CA ILE A 115 -10.18 -1.92 5.36
C ILE A 115 -8.85 -2.68 5.16
N GLY A 116 -7.75 -1.96 4.94
CA GLY A 116 -6.42 -2.55 4.77
C GLY A 116 -5.97 -3.31 6.02
N GLY A 117 -6.21 -2.76 7.21
CA GLY A 117 -5.93 -3.43 8.48
C GLY A 117 -6.76 -4.69 8.68
N PHE A 118 -8.05 -4.67 8.34
CA PHE A 118 -8.91 -5.85 8.40
C PHE A 118 -8.46 -6.96 7.43
N VAL A 119 -8.13 -6.58 6.20
CA VAL A 119 -7.59 -7.52 5.20
C VAL A 119 -6.25 -8.11 5.66
N TYR A 120 -5.39 -7.29 6.26
CA TYR A 120 -4.12 -7.77 6.79
C TYR A 120 -4.30 -8.73 7.98
N PHE A 121 -5.25 -8.45 8.86
CA PHE A 121 -5.60 -9.35 9.96
C PHE A 121 -6.13 -10.70 9.45
N LEU A 122 -6.96 -10.70 8.40
CA LEU A 122 -7.40 -11.92 7.72
C LEU A 122 -6.22 -12.70 7.11
N HIS A 123 -5.24 -12.02 6.52
CA HIS A 123 -4.06 -12.66 5.92
C HIS A 123 -3.18 -13.35 6.98
N VAL A 124 -2.87 -12.64 8.08
CA VAL A 124 -1.96 -13.14 9.12
C VAL A 124 -2.65 -14.18 10.00
N GLY A 125 -3.93 -14.03 10.31
CA GLY A 125 -4.66 -14.94 11.21
C GLY A 125 -4.21 -14.89 12.68
N SER A 126 -3.34 -13.94 13.02
CA SER A 126 -2.86 -13.70 14.38
C SER A 126 -2.73 -12.21 14.65
N GLY A 127 -2.91 -11.83 15.91
CA GLY A 127 -2.74 -10.48 16.38
C GLY A 127 -1.52 -10.40 17.28
N SER A 128 -0.53 -9.59 16.89
CA SER A 128 0.47 -9.10 17.83
C SER A 128 0.84 -7.65 17.51
N PRO A 129 1.24 -6.84 18.52
CA PRO A 129 1.59 -5.43 18.30
C PRO A 129 2.81 -5.20 17.40
N SER A 130 3.65 -6.21 17.19
CA SER A 130 4.81 -6.12 16.28
C SER A 130 4.43 -6.32 14.80
N HIS A 131 3.23 -6.83 14.53
CA HIS A 131 2.75 -7.02 13.16
C HIS A 131 2.63 -5.69 12.41
N ALA A 132 2.82 -5.75 11.08
CA ALA A 132 2.88 -4.59 10.18
C ALA A 132 3.85 -3.46 10.60
N ALA A 133 4.86 -3.74 11.43
CA ALA A 133 5.89 -2.76 11.74
C ALA A 133 6.63 -2.30 10.47
N GLY A 134 6.73 -0.99 10.27
CA GLY A 134 7.34 -0.40 9.08
C GLY A 134 6.50 -0.51 7.79
N ALA A 135 5.29 -1.09 7.84
CA ALA A 135 4.38 -1.10 6.69
C ALA A 135 3.99 0.33 6.26
N GLU A 136 3.87 1.25 7.22
CA GLU A 136 3.68 2.69 7.01
C GLU A 136 4.72 3.29 6.06
N MET A 137 6.01 3.04 6.36
CA MET A 137 7.12 3.58 5.56
C MET A 137 7.17 2.94 4.17
N ASN A 138 6.84 1.65 4.09
CA ASN A 138 6.71 0.94 2.82
C ASN A 138 5.53 1.46 1.97
N ALA A 139 4.41 1.82 2.59
CA ALA A 139 3.25 2.41 1.91
C ALA A 139 3.62 3.78 1.31
N ILE A 140 4.30 4.63 2.09
CA ILE A 140 4.80 5.92 1.60
C ILE A 140 5.81 5.70 0.46
N ALA A 141 6.81 4.83 0.65
CA ALA A 141 7.84 4.57 -0.36
C ALA A 141 7.24 4.04 -1.68
N SER A 142 6.34 3.05 -1.60
CA SER A 142 5.68 2.49 -2.80
C SER A 142 4.84 3.52 -3.57
N SER A 143 4.14 4.41 -2.86
CA SER A 143 3.38 5.49 -3.51
C SER A 143 4.30 6.46 -4.27
N ILE A 144 5.42 6.86 -3.66
CA ILE A 144 6.41 7.77 -4.27
C ILE A 144 7.06 7.15 -5.50
N ILE A 145 7.45 5.87 -5.44
CA ILE A 145 7.96 5.12 -6.60
C ILE A 145 6.92 5.08 -7.72
N GLY A 146 5.65 4.99 -7.35
CA GLY A 146 4.53 5.06 -8.28
C GLY A 146 4.27 6.45 -8.88
N GLY A 147 5.02 7.48 -8.49
CA GLY A 147 4.95 8.82 -9.06
C GLY A 147 4.00 9.79 -8.33
N THR A 148 3.59 9.50 -7.09
CA THR A 148 2.90 10.51 -6.26
C THR A 148 3.91 11.44 -5.60
N MET A 149 3.71 12.75 -5.77
CA MET A 149 4.62 13.77 -5.24
C MET A 149 4.32 14.06 -3.77
N LEU A 150 5.36 14.13 -2.92
CA LEU A 150 5.23 14.46 -1.49
C LEU A 150 4.67 15.87 -1.25
N THR A 151 4.93 16.81 -2.17
CA THR A 151 4.44 18.18 -2.07
C THR A 151 2.98 18.33 -2.50
N GLY A 152 2.37 17.28 -3.07
CA GLY A 152 0.97 17.26 -3.49
C GLY A 152 0.74 17.74 -4.94
N GLY A 153 -0.51 17.64 -5.39
CA GLY A 153 -0.97 18.17 -6.69
C GLY A 153 -0.70 17.28 -7.91
N VAL A 154 0.20 16.29 -7.80
CA VAL A 154 0.53 15.35 -8.88
C VAL A 154 0.56 13.92 -8.35
N GLY A 155 -0.13 13.01 -9.05
CA GLY A 155 -0.13 11.59 -8.74
C GLY A 155 -1.19 10.81 -9.51
N ASN A 156 -0.99 9.52 -9.71
CA ASN A 156 -1.96 8.64 -10.36
C ASN A 156 -2.01 7.30 -9.63
N ILE A 157 -3.22 6.78 -9.40
CA ILE A 157 -3.43 5.51 -8.68
C ILE A 157 -2.79 4.34 -9.42
N ILE A 158 -2.87 4.33 -10.75
CA ILE A 158 -2.26 3.26 -11.56
C ILE A 158 -0.75 3.22 -11.30
N GLY A 159 -0.10 4.39 -11.24
CA GLY A 159 1.32 4.49 -10.91
C GLY A 159 1.62 3.92 -9.53
N THR A 160 0.83 4.26 -8.52
CA THR A 160 1.00 3.70 -7.15
C THR A 160 0.83 2.19 -7.09
N LEU A 161 -0.08 1.61 -7.89
CA LEU A 161 -0.25 0.15 -7.97
C LEU A 161 1.03 -0.51 -8.51
N PHE A 162 1.63 0.03 -9.57
CA PHE A 162 2.92 -0.46 -10.08
C PHE A 162 4.06 -0.24 -9.08
N GLY A 163 4.03 0.85 -8.32
CA GLY A 163 4.99 1.10 -7.23
C GLY A 163 4.92 0.04 -6.12
N VAL A 164 3.72 -0.35 -5.69
CA VAL A 164 3.50 -1.43 -4.70
C VAL A 164 3.96 -2.78 -5.25
N LEU A 165 3.63 -3.11 -6.50
CA LEU A 165 4.06 -4.36 -7.14
C LEU A 165 5.59 -4.43 -7.27
N SER A 166 6.23 -3.32 -7.63
CA SER A 166 7.69 -3.22 -7.71
C SER A 166 8.33 -3.44 -6.34
N LEU A 167 7.85 -2.74 -5.31
CA LEU A 167 8.33 -2.92 -3.94
C LEU A 167 8.14 -4.36 -3.44
N SER A 168 6.98 -4.97 -3.71
CA SER A 168 6.70 -6.36 -3.32
C SER A 168 7.64 -7.34 -4.02
N THR A 169 7.90 -7.15 -5.31
CA THR A 169 8.85 -7.97 -6.08
C THR A 169 10.26 -7.86 -5.52
N ILE A 170 10.71 -6.63 -5.22
CA ILE A 170 12.03 -6.39 -4.61
C ILE A 170 12.14 -7.14 -3.27
N LYS A 171 11.12 -7.03 -2.40
CA LYS A 171 11.12 -7.73 -1.11
C LYS A 171 11.18 -9.25 -1.27
N ASN A 172 10.43 -9.81 -2.22
CA ASN A 172 10.45 -11.25 -2.48
C ASN A 172 11.82 -11.72 -3.01
N ILE A 173 12.49 -10.93 -3.86
CA ILE A 173 13.84 -11.23 -4.34
C ILE A 173 14.84 -11.21 -3.17
N VAL A 174 14.82 -10.17 -2.35
CA VAL A 174 15.71 -10.01 -1.19
C VAL A 174 15.51 -11.16 -0.19
N ALA A 175 14.26 -11.54 0.08
CA ALA A 175 13.95 -12.68 0.95
C ALA A 175 14.45 -14.02 0.36
N SER A 176 14.34 -14.20 -0.96
CA SER A 176 14.81 -15.40 -1.64
C SER A 176 16.34 -15.53 -1.67
N LEU A 177 17.08 -14.43 -1.48
CA LEU A 177 18.54 -14.41 -1.40
C LEU A 177 19.08 -14.82 -0.02
N GLY A 178 18.20 -15.19 0.94
CA GLY A 178 18.62 -15.81 2.20
C GLY A 178 19.27 -14.84 3.20
N LEU A 179 18.90 -13.57 3.19
CA LEU A 179 19.29 -12.62 4.23
C LEU A 179 18.48 -12.90 5.51
N ASP A 180 18.84 -13.98 6.21
CA ASP A 180 18.09 -14.53 7.36
C ASP A 180 18.00 -13.58 8.57
N GLU A 181 18.83 -12.53 8.63
CA GLU A 181 18.74 -11.51 9.66
C GLU A 181 17.75 -10.39 9.26
N ALA A 182 16.67 -10.24 10.03
CA ALA A 182 15.62 -9.25 9.82
C ALA A 182 16.17 -7.81 9.73
N TRP A 183 17.28 -7.52 10.42
CA TRP A 183 17.97 -6.24 10.34
C TRP A 183 18.57 -6.00 8.95
N TRP A 184 19.33 -6.99 8.43
CA TRP A 184 19.98 -6.88 7.13
C TRP A 184 18.97 -6.82 6.00
N THR A 185 17.87 -7.58 6.09
CA THR A 185 16.80 -7.52 5.08
C THR A 185 16.22 -6.10 4.95
N ASN A 186 15.91 -5.42 6.06
CA ASN A 186 15.36 -4.05 6.01
C ASN A 186 16.35 -3.03 5.43
N ILE A 187 17.63 -3.11 5.80
CA ILE A 187 18.68 -2.24 5.23
C ILE A 187 18.83 -2.51 3.73
N THR A 188 18.84 -3.79 3.33
CA THR A 188 19.05 -4.17 1.93
C THR A 188 17.87 -3.73 1.06
N VAL A 189 16.63 -3.86 1.55
CA VAL A 189 15.44 -3.33 0.86
C VAL A 189 15.53 -1.80 0.74
N ALA A 190 15.92 -1.08 1.80
CA ALA A 190 16.06 0.37 1.76
C ALA A 190 17.15 0.83 0.78
N LEU A 191 18.29 0.13 0.76
CA LEU A 191 19.41 0.40 -0.13
C LEU A 191 19.03 0.11 -1.58
N MET A 192 18.40 -1.03 -1.84
CA MET A 192 17.94 -1.42 -3.18
C MET A 192 16.85 -0.49 -3.70
N LEU A 193 15.96 -0.01 -2.82
CA LEU A 193 15.00 1.05 -3.12
C LEU A 193 15.68 2.36 -3.48
N CYS A 194 16.71 2.76 -2.73
CA CYS A 194 17.47 3.97 -3.01
C CYS A 194 18.15 3.87 -4.38
N ILE A 195 18.79 2.74 -4.69
CA ILE A 195 19.37 2.48 -6.01
C ILE A 195 18.29 2.54 -7.10
N PHE A 196 17.17 1.86 -6.90
CA PHE A 196 16.09 1.83 -7.89
C PHE A 196 15.50 3.24 -8.14
N LEU A 197 15.30 4.03 -7.10
CA LEU A 197 14.86 5.42 -7.19
C LEU A 197 15.90 6.31 -7.89
N LEU A 198 17.19 6.14 -7.60
CA LEU A 198 18.27 6.86 -8.29
C LEU A 198 18.30 6.52 -9.78
N VAL A 199 18.21 5.24 -10.11
CA VAL A 199 18.17 4.77 -11.51
C VAL A 199 16.95 5.31 -12.22
N GLN A 200 15.74 5.20 -11.63
CA GLN A 200 14.53 5.78 -12.21
C GLN A 200 14.63 7.31 -12.36
N SER A 201 15.11 8.00 -11.34
CA SER A 201 15.28 9.46 -11.35
C SER A 201 16.24 9.89 -12.48
N VAL A 202 17.37 9.20 -12.63
CA VAL A 202 18.34 9.48 -13.71
C VAL A 202 17.77 9.18 -15.09
N ILE A 203 17.04 8.07 -15.24
CA ILE A 203 16.38 7.72 -16.52
C ILE A 203 15.31 8.75 -16.87
N LEU A 204 14.50 9.19 -15.90
CA LEU A 204 13.46 10.19 -16.09
C LEU A 204 14.05 11.57 -16.40
N ALA A 205 15.12 11.96 -15.70
CA ALA A 205 15.86 13.19 -15.96
C ALA A 205 16.43 13.20 -17.40
N ARG A 206 17.03 12.08 -17.84
CA ARG A 206 17.52 11.93 -19.22
C ARG A 206 16.41 11.98 -20.26
N LYS A 207 15.21 11.52 -19.94
CA LYS A 207 14.05 11.57 -20.84
C LYS A 207 13.48 12.98 -20.98
N ASN A 208 13.56 13.80 -19.93
CA ASN A 208 13.17 15.21 -19.97
C ASN A 208 14.16 16.09 -20.75
N THR A 209 15.45 15.74 -20.80
CA THR A 209 16.44 16.47 -21.62
C THR A 209 16.30 16.20 -23.13
N LYS A 210 15.55 15.17 -23.54
CA LYS A 210 15.30 14.82 -24.95
C LYS A 210 13.98 15.37 -25.51
N LYS A 211 13.23 16.15 -24.73
CA LYS A 211 12.09 16.96 -25.19
C LYS A 211 12.45 18.43 -25.12
#